data_AF-A0A2V8K9F9-F1
#
_entry.id   AF-A0A2V8K9F9-F1
#
_cell.length_a   1.000
_cell.length_b   1.000
_cell.length_c   1.000
_cell.angle_alpha   90.00
_cell.angle_beta   90.00
_cell.angle_gamma   90.00
#
_symmetry.space_group_name_H-M   'P 1'
#
loop_
_entity.id
_entity.type
_entity.pdbx_description
1 polymer ?
#
loop_
_entity_poly.entity_id
_entity_poly.type
_entity_poly.pdbx_seq_one_letter_code
_entity_poly.pdbx_strand_id
1 'polypeptide(L)' 'MSLLTDHDLYLFNEGSHLKLYERLGSHTRVVNGREGTNFAVWAPDAEKVFVMGAFNGWNKNAQELHPRGHSGIW' A
#
# COMPACT_ATOMS: atom_id res chain seq x y z
N MET A 1 7.10 -6.39 6.88
CA MET A 1 6.25 -7.38 6.18
C MET A 1 5.01 -6.66 5.66
N SER A 2 4.72 -6.79 4.37
CA SER A 2 3.56 -6.14 3.75
C SER A 2 2.24 -6.78 4.22
N LEU A 3 1.16 -6.00 4.21
CA LEU A 3 -0.20 -6.49 4.43
C LEU A 3 -0.74 -7.27 3.22
N LEU A 4 -0.22 -6.95 2.03
CA LEU A 4 -0.56 -7.62 0.77
C LEU A 4 0.29 -8.90 0.63
N THR A 5 -0.37 -10.03 0.80
CA THR A 5 0.17 -11.36 0.53
C THR A 5 0.13 -11.66 -0.96
N ASP A 6 0.88 -12.67 -1.41
CA ASP A 6 0.88 -13.08 -2.81
C ASP A 6 -0.50 -13.58 -3.28
N HIS A 7 -1.30 -14.15 -2.36
CA HIS A 7 -2.67 -14.55 -2.65
C HIS A 7 -3.59 -13.34 -2.84
N ASP A 8 -3.42 -12.27 -2.05
CA ASP A 8 -4.19 -11.04 -2.25
C ASP A 8 -3.87 -10.42 -3.63
N LEU A 9 -2.60 -10.44 -4.06
CA LEU A 9 -2.19 -9.95 -5.38
C LEU A 9 -2.76 -10.80 -6.52
N TYR A 10 -2.79 -12.12 -6.34
CA TYR A 10 -3.40 -13.03 -7.31
C TYR A 10 -4.90 -12.74 -7.49
N LEU A 11 -5.67 -12.71 -6.39
CA LEU A 11 -7.10 -12.41 -6.44
C LEU A 11 -7.38 -11.00 -6.98
N PHE A 12 -6.49 -10.03 -6.69
CA PHE A 12 -6.60 -8.68 -7.23
C PHE A 12 -6.46 -8.68 -8.76
N ASN A 13 -5.42 -9.35 -9.28
CA ASN A 13 -5.16 -9.41 -10.72
C ASN A 13 -6.26 -10.15 -11.49
N GLU A 14 -6.92 -11.13 -10.88
CA GLU A 14 -8.07 -11.82 -11.46
C GLU A 14 -9.41 -11.10 -11.26
N GLY A 15 -9.44 -9.99 -10.51
CA GLY A 15 -10.66 -9.24 -10.20
C GLY A 15 -11.62 -9.94 -9.24
N SER A 16 -11.15 -10.93 -8.47
CA SER A 16 -11.96 -11.78 -7.59
C SER A 16 -11.79 -11.45 -6.09
N HIS A 17 -10.97 -10.46 -5.74
CA HIS A 17 -10.71 -10.08 -4.35
C HIS A 17 -11.86 -9.29 -3.71
N LEU A 18 -12.89 -9.99 -3.21
CA LEU A 18 -14.11 -9.37 -2.65
C LEU A 18 -13.89 -8.48 -1.41
N LYS A 19 -12.78 -8.70 -0.69
CA LYS A 19 -12.41 -7.92 0.51
C LYS A 19 -11.20 -7.01 0.31
N LEU A 20 -11.00 -6.51 -0.91
CA LEU A 20 -9.81 -5.74 -1.25
C LEU A 20 -9.65 -4.47 -0.40
N TYR A 21 -10.76 -3.92 0.11
CA TYR A 21 -10.78 -2.78 1.02
C TYR A 21 -10.06 -3.04 2.36
N GLU A 22 -9.89 -4.30 2.78
CA GLU A 22 -9.09 -4.65 3.97
C GLU A 22 -7.57 -4.57 3.70
N ARG A 23 -7.18 -4.40 2.43
CA ARG A 23 -5.78 -4.38 1.98
C ARG A 23 -5.38 -3.01 1.41
N LEU A 24 -6.20 -2.45 0.52
CA LEU A 24 -5.98 -1.12 -0.06
C LEU A 24 -6.43 0.00 0.90
N GLY A 25 -5.92 1.20 0.68
CA GLY A 25 -6.21 2.36 1.50
C GLY A 25 -5.24 2.50 2.68
N SER A 26 -5.74 2.98 3.81
CA SER A 26 -4.94 3.26 5.02
C SER A 26 -5.45 2.44 6.21
N HIS A 27 -4.58 1.59 6.77
CA HIS A 27 -4.93 0.69 7.88
C HIS A 27 -3.94 0.81 9.02
N THR A 28 -4.42 1.18 10.21
CA THR A 28 -3.60 1.23 11.42
C THR A 28 -3.20 -0.18 11.85
N ARG A 29 -1.92 -0.40 12.15
CA ARG A 29 -1.39 -1.71 12.52
C ARG A 29 -0.14 -1.60 13.39
N VAL A 30 0.09 -2.62 14.20
CA VAL A 30 1.36 -2.84 14.90
C VAL A 30 2.25 -3.77 14.07
N VAL A 31 3.44 -3.31 13.71
CA VAL A 31 4.46 -4.10 13.00
C VAL A 31 5.75 -4.09 13.82
N ASN A 32 6.27 -5.27 14.19
CA ASN A 32 7.46 -5.41 15.03
C ASN A 32 7.38 -4.59 16.34
N GLY A 33 6.20 -4.59 16.98
CA GLY A 33 5.96 -3.84 18.21
C GLY A 33 5.78 -2.32 18.04
N ARG A 34 5.77 -1.79 16.81
CA ARG A 34 5.57 -0.37 16.52
C ARG A 34 4.21 -0.14 15.87
N GLU A 35 3.41 0.73 16.48
CA GLU A 35 2.16 1.20 15.90
C GLU A 35 2.44 2.17 14.74
N GLY A 36 1.65 2.04 13.67
CA GLY A 36 1.72 2.90 12.50
C GLY A 36 0.56 2.63 11.55
N THR A 37 0.66 3.16 10.33
CA THR A 37 -0.36 2.99 9.28
C THR A 37 0.28 2.38 8.05
N ASN A 38 -0.31 1.30 7.55
CA ASN A 38 0.00 0.78 6.22
C ASN A 38 -0.82 1.53 5.19
N PHE A 39 -0.17 1.94 4.10
CA PHE A 39 -0.80 2.56 2.94
C PHE A 39 -0.65 1.64 1.74
N ALA A 40 -1.69 1.51 0.93
CA ALA A 40 -1.63 0.84 -0.35
C ALA A 40 -2.57 1.49 -1.37
N VAL A 41 -2.11 1.67 -2.60
CA VAL A 41 -2.86 2.29 -3.69
C VAL A 41 -2.57 1.59 -5.01
N TRP A 42 -3.59 1.45 -5.85
CA TRP A 42 -3.41 0.97 -7.21
C TRP A 42 -3.12 2.14 -8.15
N ALA A 43 -1.92 2.14 -8.74
CA ALA A 43 -1.44 3.18 -9.65
C ALA A 43 -0.43 2.57 -10.65
N PRO A 44 -0.87 1.68 -11.56
CA PRO A 44 0.01 0.82 -12.36
C PRO A 44 1.01 1.58 -13.23
N ASP A 45 0.62 2.76 -13.72
CA ASP A 45 1.44 3.58 -14.63
C ASP A 45 2.25 4.68 -13.92
N ALA A 46 2.23 4.72 -12.57
CA ALA A 46 2.99 5.70 -11.83
C ALA A 46 4.50 5.40 -11.89
N GLU A 47 5.34 6.44 -11.98
CA GLU A 47 6.79 6.26 -11.86
C GLU A 47 7.21 6.08 -10.39
N LYS A 48 6.58 6.85 -9.50
CA LYS A 48 6.78 6.82 -8.05
C LYS A 48 5.51 7.23 -7.32
N VAL A 49 5.33 6.71 -6.11
CA VAL A 49 4.22 7.07 -5.24
C VAL A 49 4.76 7.42 -3.86
N PHE A 50 4.26 8.52 -3.29
CA PHE A 50 4.66 8.99 -1.96
C PHE A 50 3.44 9.27 -1.09
N VAL A 51 3.55 9.01 0.21
CA VAL A 51 2.55 9.40 1.20
C VAL A 51 2.90 10.77 1.75
N MET A 52 1.95 11.71 1.68
CA MET A 52 2.09 13.06 2.23
C MET A 52 1.03 13.33 3.27
N GLY A 53 1.40 14.05 4.33
CA GLY A 53 0.46 14.51 5.33
C GLY A 53 1.11 15.39 6.37
N ALA A 54 0.32 15.84 7.36
CA ALA A 54 0.83 16.69 8.43
C ALA A 54 2.02 16.07 9.18
N PHE A 55 2.04 14.74 9.33
CA PHE A 55 3.09 13.99 10.04
C PHE A 55 4.48 14.06 9.37
N ASN A 56 4.57 14.44 8.09
CA ASN A 56 5.85 14.64 7.38
C ASN A 56 6.00 16.06 6.81
N GLY A 57 5.22 17.01 7.33
CA GLY A 57 5.25 18.40 6.88
C GLY A 57 4.87 18.57 5.41
N TRP A 58 4.03 17.68 4.88
CA TRP A 58 3.65 17.65 3.46
C TRP A 58 4.84 17.51 2.49
N ASN A 59 5.93 16.88 2.94
CA ASN A 59 7.11 16.68 2.10
C ASN A 59 6.86 15.58 1.06
N LYS A 60 6.86 15.97 -0.22
CA LYS A 60 6.64 15.11 -1.39
C LYS A 60 7.65 13.99 -1.61
N ASN A 61 8.78 14.01 -0.90
CA ASN A 61 9.86 13.03 -1.07
C ASN A 61 10.15 12.22 0.21
N ALA A 62 9.36 12.38 1.27
CA ALA A 62 9.70 11.84 2.59
C ALA A 62 9.38 10.36 2.77
N GLN A 63 8.28 9.88 2.21
CA GLN A 63 7.81 8.49 2.39
C GLN A 63 7.39 7.89 1.06
N GLU A 64 8.32 7.21 0.40
CA GLU A 64 8.09 6.48 -0.85
C GLU A 64 7.36 5.15 -0.58
N LEU A 65 6.38 4.81 -1.41
CA LEU A 65 5.78 3.48 -1.48
C LEU A 65 6.53 2.61 -2.49
N HIS A 66 6.44 1.29 -2.33
CA HIS A 66 7.18 0.35 -3.16
C HIS A 66 6.25 -0.59 -3.93
N PRO A 67 6.42 -0.73 -5.25
CA PRO A 67 5.53 -1.55 -6.06
C PRO A 67 5.52 -3.00 -5.58
N ARG A 68 4.33 -3.61 -5.60
CA ARG A 68 4.06 -4.98 -5.17
C ARG A 68 3.97 -5.91 -6.38
N GLY A 69 5.13 -6.41 -6.79
CA GLY A 69 5.25 -7.29 -7.95
C GLY A 69 4.76 -6.61 -9.23
N HIS A 70 3.97 -7.33 -10.03
CA HIS A 70 3.40 -6.83 -11.29
C HIS A 70 1.93 -6.39 -11.17
N SER A 71 1.42 -6.21 -9.95
CA SER A 71 0.00 -5.84 -9.72
C SER A 71 -0.33 -4.37 -10.03
N GLY A 72 0.68 -3.50 -10.08
CA GLY A 72 0.48 -2.05 -10.11
C GLY A 72 0.00 -1.45 -8.77
N ILE A 73 -0.07 -2.26 -7.71
CA ILE A 73 -0.28 -1.79 -6.35
C ILE A 73 1.07 -1.34 -5.76
N TRP A 74 1.06 -0.23 -5.03
CA TRP A 74 2.17 0.35 -4.29
C TRP A 74 1.98 0.16 -2.80
#